data_AF-A0A0F2PL83-F1
#
_entry.id   AF-A0A0F2PL83-F1
#
_cell.length_a   1.000
_cell.length_b   1.000
_cell.length_c   1.000
_cell.angle_alpha   90.00
_cell.angle_beta   90.00
_cell.angle_gamma   90.00
#
_symmetry.space_group_name_H-M   'P 1'
#
loop_
_entity.id
_entity.type
_entity.pdbx_description
1 polymer ?
#
loop_
_entity_poly.entity_id
_entity_poly.type
_entity_poly.pdbx_seq_one_letter_code
_entity_poly.pdbx_strand_id
1 'polypeptide(L)'
;MRLNKSERMIVLTIWFIILFTLPVLTDIYYATFYYAGVFLLIPITFYRIICADKFDKKFYQSWPQAREQGFWINVVREGLRTIIIITVVVTISQLLVNGRTPFDLVAGLSNGVLVLLLLLLLGFGLLGGIAAWHENDKRYYRIHYSLQTRQGDRDLSGY
;
A
#
# COMPACT_ATOMS: atom_id res chain seq x y z
N MET A 1 -3.13 -8.96 14.73
CA MET A 1 -2.20 -10.09 14.85
C MET A 1 -0.91 -9.73 14.14
N ARG A 2 0.27 -9.77 14.79
CA ARG A 2 1.54 -9.45 14.13
C ARG A 2 2.08 -10.75 13.53
N LEU A 3 1.98 -10.90 12.22
CA LEU A 3 2.50 -12.08 11.54
C LEU A 3 4.03 -12.11 11.66
N ASN A 4 4.57 -13.26 12.02
CA ASN A 4 6.00 -13.52 12.02
C ASN A 4 6.57 -13.39 10.60
N LYS A 5 7.88 -13.16 10.49
CA LYS A 5 8.54 -13.02 9.16
C LYS A 5 8.22 -14.23 8.27
N SER A 6 8.29 -15.45 8.81
CA SER A 6 7.97 -16.69 8.09
C SER A 6 6.50 -16.77 7.68
N GLU A 7 5.56 -16.37 8.55
CA GLU A 7 4.13 -16.35 8.23
C GLU A 7 3.81 -15.35 7.10
N ARG A 8 4.45 -14.18 7.12
CA ARG A 8 4.34 -13.19 6.03
C ARG A 8 4.82 -13.75 4.71
N MET A 9 5.92 -14.51 4.72
CA MET A 9 6.46 -15.15 3.53
C MET A 9 5.48 -16.20 2.99
N ILE A 10 4.93 -17.06 3.85
CA ILE A 10 3.93 -18.07 3.45
C ILE A 10 2.71 -17.40 2.83
N VAL A 11 2.15 -16.37 3.47
CA VAL A 11 0.98 -15.65 2.95
C VAL A 11 1.29 -15.02 1.58
N LEU A 12 2.48 -14.45 1.40
CA LEU A 12 2.88 -13.89 0.09
C LEU A 12 3.05 -14.97 -0.97
N THR A 13 3.66 -16.11 -0.63
CA THR A 13 3.79 -17.25 -1.56
C THR A 13 2.41 -17.72 -2.02
N ILE A 14 1.46 -17.88 -1.11
CA ILE A 14 0.08 -18.24 -1.44
C ILE A 14 -0.55 -17.21 -2.37
N TRP A 15 -0.41 -15.91 -2.06
CA TRP A 15 -0.91 -14.83 -2.93
C TRP A 15 -0.28 -14.84 -4.32
N PHE A 16 1.02 -15.10 -4.43
CA PHE A 16 1.68 -15.19 -5.74
C PHE A 16 1.19 -16.39 -6.54
N ILE A 17 0.99 -17.56 -5.91
CA ILE A 17 0.41 -18.73 -6.58
C ILE A 17 -0.96 -18.35 -7.17
N ILE A 18 -1.83 -17.73 -6.37
CA ILE A 18 -3.16 -17.28 -6.82
C ILE A 18 -3.03 -16.34 -8.02
N LEU A 19 -2.16 -15.33 -7.95
CA LEU A 19 -1.93 -14.38 -9.03
C LEU A 19 -1.43 -15.06 -10.31
N PHE A 20 -0.51 -16.03 -10.21
CA PHE A 20 -0.02 -16.78 -11.38
C PHE A 20 -1.07 -17.71 -11.98
N THR A 21 -1.99 -18.27 -11.18
CA THR A 21 -3.09 -19.09 -11.71
C THR A 21 -4.23 -18.27 -12.33
N LEU A 22 -4.37 -16.99 -11.98
CA LEU A 22 -5.50 -16.17 -12.40
C LEU A 22 -5.67 -16.09 -13.92
N PRO A 23 -4.62 -15.85 -14.73
CA PRO A 23 -4.75 -15.81 -16.20
C PRO A 23 -5.03 -17.17 -16.84
N VAL A 24 -4.86 -18.28 -16.11
CA VAL A 24 -5.25 -19.63 -16.58
C VAL A 24 -6.75 -19.85 -16.40
N LEU A 25 -7.34 -19.21 -15.40
CA LEU A 25 -8.75 -19.34 -15.05
C LEU A 25 -9.65 -18.30 -15.74
N THR A 26 -9.07 -17.22 -16.25
CA THR A 26 -9.79 -16.09 -16.84
C THR A 26 -9.14 -15.66 -18.15
N ASP A 27 -9.94 -15.27 -19.14
CA ASP A 27 -9.45 -14.71 -20.40
C ASP A 27 -8.87 -13.29 -20.19
N ILE A 28 -7.58 -13.20 -19.84
CA ILE A 28 -6.87 -11.93 -19.71
C ILE A 28 -6.36 -11.48 -21.08
N TYR A 29 -6.87 -10.34 -21.55
CA TYR A 29 -6.52 -9.77 -22.86
C TYR A 29 -5.00 -9.58 -23.06
N TYR A 30 -4.28 -9.05 -22.06
CA TYR A 30 -2.84 -8.85 -22.11
C TYR A 30 -2.07 -9.77 -21.13
N ALA A 31 -2.25 -11.09 -21.26
CA ALA A 31 -1.64 -12.08 -20.36
C ALA A 31 -0.11 -11.93 -20.19
N THR A 32 0.64 -11.65 -21.26
CA THR A 32 2.11 -11.46 -21.19
C THR A 32 2.50 -10.30 -20.26
N PHE A 33 1.83 -9.15 -20.39
CA PHE A 33 2.08 -7.99 -19.54
C PHE A 33 1.66 -8.24 -18.09
N TYR A 34 0.57 -8.99 -17.89
CA TYR A 34 0.15 -9.42 -16.57
C TYR A 34 1.25 -10.24 -15.87
N TYR A 35 1.76 -11.29 -16.52
CA TYR A 35 2.82 -12.13 -15.95
C TYR A 35 4.11 -11.35 -15.70
N ALA A 36 4.50 -10.46 -16.61
CA ALA A 36 5.65 -9.58 -16.40
C ALA A 36 5.47 -8.70 -15.15
N GLY A 37 4.28 -8.13 -14.95
CA GLY A 37 3.93 -7.36 -13.76
C GLY A 37 4.01 -8.18 -12.48
N VAL A 38 3.40 -9.36 -12.46
CA VAL A 38 3.47 -10.27 -11.29
C VAL A 38 4.91 -10.66 -10.99
N PHE A 39 5.70 -10.99 -12.02
CA PHE A 39 7.11 -11.33 -11.86
C PHE A 39 7.92 -10.18 -11.26
N LEU A 40 7.69 -8.93 -11.69
CA LEU A 40 8.35 -7.75 -11.11
C LEU A 40 7.94 -7.46 -9.66
N LEU A 41 6.70 -7.79 -9.26
CA LEU A 41 6.24 -7.61 -7.88
C LEU A 41 6.97 -8.52 -6.88
N ILE A 42 7.47 -9.68 -7.31
CA ILE A 42 8.21 -10.60 -6.45
C ILE A 42 9.46 -9.94 -5.84
N PRO A 43 10.47 -9.50 -6.61
CA PRO A 43 11.66 -8.88 -6.03
C PRO A 43 11.33 -7.62 -5.23
N ILE A 44 10.33 -6.83 -5.64
CA ILE A 44 9.89 -5.63 -4.91
C ILE A 44 9.38 -5.98 -3.50
N THR A 45 8.50 -6.98 -3.40
CA THR A 45 7.92 -7.40 -2.11
C THR A 45 8.97 -8.03 -1.19
N PHE A 46 9.84 -8.88 -1.73
CA PHE A 46 10.96 -9.46 -0.99
C PHE A 46 11.91 -8.38 -0.48
N TYR A 47 12.31 -7.43 -1.34
CA TYR A 47 13.16 -6.31 -0.95
C TYR A 47 12.53 -5.50 0.20
N ARG A 48 11.23 -5.22 0.11
CA ARG A 48 10.49 -4.49 1.16
C ARG A 48 10.48 -5.23 2.50
N ILE A 49 10.40 -6.57 2.50
CA ILE A 49 10.44 -7.37 3.74
C ILE A 49 11.84 -7.40 4.34
N ILE A 50 12.87 -7.62 3.52
CA ILE A 50 14.26 -7.70 3.99
C ILE A 50 14.71 -6.36 4.55
N CYS A 51 14.32 -5.27 3.91
CA CYS A 51 14.70 -3.91 4.31
C CYS A 51 13.68 -3.23 5.25
N ALA A 52 12.75 -3.98 5.85
CA ALA A 52 11.70 -3.44 6.71
C ALA A 52 12.25 -2.54 7.83
N ASP A 53 13.34 -2.96 8.48
CA ASP A 53 13.98 -2.18 9.55
C ASP A 53 14.54 -0.84 9.05
N LYS A 54 15.10 -0.80 7.83
CA LYS A 54 15.58 0.44 7.21
C LYS A 54 14.41 1.39 6.92
N PHE A 55 13.28 0.85 6.47
CA PHE A 55 12.06 1.64 6.25
C PHE A 55 11.47 2.15 7.56
N ASP A 56 11.46 1.34 8.63
CA ASP A 56 11.01 1.78 9.96
C ASP A 56 11.89 2.90 10.51
N LYS A 57 13.22 2.80 10.36
CA LYS A 57 14.15 3.87 10.77
C LYS A 57 13.93 5.16 9.98
N LYS A 58 13.85 5.07 8.65
CA LYS A 58 13.58 6.23 7.79
C LYS A 58 12.23 6.87 8.13
N PHE A 59 11.20 6.04 8.32
CA PHE A 59 9.88 6.49 8.77
C PHE A 59 9.98 7.25 10.09
N TYR A 60 10.60 6.66 11.12
CA TYR A 60 10.73 7.26 12.45
C TYR A 60 11.44 8.62 12.43
N GLN A 61 12.46 8.79 11.59
CA GLN A 61 13.16 10.08 11.44
C GLN A 61 12.31 11.13 10.73
N SER A 62 11.52 10.73 9.74
CA SER A 62 10.71 11.65 8.92
C SER A 62 9.34 12.00 9.51
N TRP A 63 8.76 11.11 10.33
CA TRP A 63 7.40 11.26 10.83
C TRP A 63 7.18 12.48 11.73
N PRO A 64 8.10 12.85 12.65
CA PRO A 64 7.94 14.06 13.45
C PRO A 64 7.75 15.33 12.61
N GLN A 65 8.57 15.48 11.56
CA GLN A 65 8.46 16.61 10.62
C GLN A 65 7.12 16.62 9.88
N ALA A 66 6.63 15.43 9.48
CA ALA A 66 5.31 15.32 8.87
C ALA A 66 4.20 15.66 9.87
N ARG A 67 4.33 15.26 11.14
CA ARG A 67 3.32 15.51 12.19
C ARG A 67 3.16 17.00 12.48
N GLU A 68 4.25 17.77 12.42
CA GLU A 68 4.25 19.23 12.60
C GLU A 68 3.49 19.99 11.52
N GLN A 69 3.38 19.44 10.30
CA GLN A 69 2.59 20.04 9.21
C GLN A 69 1.07 20.02 9.49
N GLY A 70 0.64 19.28 10.50
CA GLY A 70 -0.75 19.23 10.93
C GLY A 70 -1.54 18.07 10.31
N PHE A 71 -2.64 17.74 11.00
CA PHE A 71 -3.48 16.58 10.68
C PHE A 71 -4.03 16.62 9.25
N TRP A 72 -4.69 17.72 8.87
CA TRP A 72 -5.39 17.83 7.59
C TRP A 72 -4.46 17.74 6.38
N ILE A 73 -3.25 18.32 6.46
CA ILE A 73 -2.28 18.28 5.36
C ILE A 73 -1.87 16.82 5.07
N ASN A 74 -1.56 16.05 6.11
CA ASN A 74 -1.18 14.65 5.93
C ASN A 74 -2.36 13.76 5.53
N VAL A 75 -3.56 14.01 6.05
CA VAL A 75 -4.77 13.29 5.63
C VAL A 75 -5.04 13.52 4.14
N VAL A 76 -4.97 14.76 3.67
CA VAL A 76 -5.14 15.07 2.25
C VAL A 76 -4.02 14.43 1.41
N ARG A 77 -2.77 14.48 1.86
CA ARG A 77 -1.63 13.89 1.14
C ARG A 77 -1.75 12.37 0.99
N GLU A 78 -2.02 11.65 2.08
CA GLU A 78 -2.18 10.20 2.04
C GLU A 78 -3.52 9.80 1.38
N GLY A 79 -4.54 10.64 1.46
CA GLY A 79 -5.79 10.45 0.74
C GLY A 79 -5.63 10.57 -0.76
N LEU A 80 -4.91 11.58 -1.23
CA LEU A 80 -4.55 11.73 -2.65
C LEU A 80 -3.72 10.54 -3.14
N ARG A 81 -2.75 10.09 -2.32
CA ARG A 81 -1.98 8.87 -2.63
C ARG A 81 -2.88 7.65 -2.75
N THR A 82 -3.87 7.50 -1.88
CA THR A 82 -4.85 6.41 -1.92
C THR A 82 -5.68 6.47 -3.20
N ILE A 83 -6.18 7.66 -3.58
CA ILE A 83 -6.91 7.87 -4.84
C ILE A 83 -6.04 7.47 -6.04
N ILE A 84 -4.80 7.94 -6.10
CA ILE A 84 -3.88 7.60 -7.19
C ILE A 84 -3.68 6.08 -7.29
N ILE A 85 -3.46 5.39 -6.16
CA ILE A 85 -3.29 3.94 -6.14
C ILE A 85 -4.54 3.25 -6.66
N ILE A 86 -5.74 3.61 -6.17
CA ILE A 86 -7.00 3.01 -6.63
C ILE A 86 -7.17 3.23 -8.14
N THR A 87 -7.00 4.47 -8.62
CA THR A 87 -7.14 4.81 -10.04
C THR A 87 -6.17 4.01 -10.91
N VAL A 88 -4.90 3.91 -10.50
CA VAL A 88 -3.88 3.13 -11.22
C VAL A 88 -4.23 1.65 -11.22
N VAL A 89 -4.62 1.08 -10.08
CA VAL A 89 -4.99 -0.34 -9.96
C VAL A 89 -6.21 -0.66 -10.83
N VAL A 90 -7.26 0.15 -10.77
CA VAL A 90 -8.48 -0.05 -11.59
C VAL A 90 -8.14 0.08 -13.07
N THR A 91 -7.40 1.11 -13.46
CA THR A 91 -7.03 1.36 -14.86
C THR A 91 -6.18 0.23 -15.42
N ILE A 92 -5.12 -0.18 -14.71
CA ILE A 92 -4.25 -1.29 -15.15
C ILE A 92 -5.05 -2.59 -15.21
N SER A 93 -5.92 -2.86 -14.23
CA SER A 93 -6.74 -4.06 -14.23
C SER A 93 -7.69 -4.11 -15.43
N GLN A 94 -8.38 -3.01 -15.73
CA GLN A 94 -9.28 -2.92 -16.89
C GLN A 94 -8.54 -3.00 -18.21
N LEU A 95 -7.35 -2.42 -18.30
CA LEU A 95 -6.49 -2.53 -19.47
C LEU A 95 -6.07 -3.99 -19.69
N LEU A 96 -5.56 -4.66 -18.65
CA LEU A 96 -5.03 -6.03 -18.77
C LEU A 96 -6.13 -7.05 -19.05
N VAL A 97 -7.28 -6.94 -18.37
CA VAL A 97 -8.38 -7.91 -18.47
C VAL A 97 -9.25 -7.64 -19.69
N ASN A 98 -9.67 -6.39 -19.90
CA ASN A 98 -10.69 -6.03 -20.90
C ASN A 98 -10.13 -5.24 -22.09
N GLY A 99 -8.83 -4.93 -22.12
CA GLY A 99 -8.23 -4.11 -23.19
C GLY A 99 -8.67 -2.64 -23.18
N ARG A 100 -9.34 -2.17 -22.12
CA ARG A 100 -9.91 -0.81 -22.06
C ARG A 100 -8.92 0.20 -21.51
N THR A 101 -8.74 1.31 -22.22
CA THR A 101 -7.94 2.44 -21.75
C THR A 101 -8.72 3.26 -20.71
N PRO A 102 -8.04 4.08 -19.87
CA PRO A 102 -8.75 4.97 -18.95
C PRO A 102 -9.72 5.93 -19.65
N PHE A 103 -9.42 6.34 -20.90
CA PHE A 103 -10.34 7.18 -21.68
C PHE A 103 -11.61 6.42 -22.06
N ASP A 104 -11.50 5.15 -22.45
CA ASP A 104 -12.66 4.32 -22.78
C ASP A 104 -13.56 4.10 -21.57
N LEU A 105 -12.96 3.94 -20.38
CA LEU A 105 -13.70 3.80 -19.13
C LEU A 105 -14.50 5.06 -18.82
N VAL A 106 -13.91 6.24 -18.97
CA VAL A 106 -14.56 7.51 -18.65
C VAL A 106 -15.61 7.86 -19.71
N ALA A 107 -15.30 7.68 -20.99
CA ALA A 107 -16.20 8.00 -22.10
C ALA A 107 -17.45 7.10 -22.13
N GLY A 108 -17.34 5.86 -21.64
CA GLY A 108 -18.46 4.91 -21.58
C GLY A 108 -19.45 5.12 -20.44
N LEU A 109 -19.20 6.08 -19.53
CA LEU A 109 -20.02 6.30 -18.35
C LEU A 109 -20.96 7.51 -18.52
N SER A 110 -22.17 7.40 -17.98
CA SER A 110 -23.06 8.54 -17.88
C SER A 110 -22.52 9.55 -16.85
N ASN A 111 -22.85 10.84 -17.04
CA ASN A 111 -22.43 11.92 -16.15
C ASN A 111 -22.77 11.65 -14.68
N GLY A 112 -23.95 11.07 -14.40
CA GLY A 112 -24.37 10.73 -13.04
C GLY A 112 -23.49 9.67 -12.38
N VAL A 113 -23.11 8.63 -13.13
CA VAL A 113 -22.22 7.57 -12.63
C VAL A 113 -20.81 8.13 -12.41
N LEU A 114 -20.33 8.99 -13.31
CA LEU A 114 -19.03 9.64 -13.17
C LEU A 114 -18.96 10.50 -11.90
N VAL A 115 -19.98 11.30 -11.63
CA VAL A 115 -20.07 12.08 -10.37
C VAL A 115 -20.07 11.17 -9.15
N LEU A 116 -20.86 10.08 -9.17
CA LEU A 116 -20.87 9.12 -8.07
C LEU A 116 -19.50 8.47 -7.84
N LEU A 117 -18.80 8.07 -8.90
CA LEU A 117 -17.46 7.50 -8.80
C LEU A 117 -16.45 8.49 -8.22
N LEU A 118 -16.51 9.76 -8.63
CA LEU A 118 -15.66 10.81 -8.05
C LEU A 118 -15.93 10.99 -6.57
N LEU A 119 -17.21 11.03 -6.15
CA LEU A 119 -17.57 11.12 -4.73
C LEU A 119 -17.08 9.91 -3.94
N LEU A 120 -17.21 8.70 -4.49
CA LEU A 120 -16.68 7.48 -3.86
C LEU A 120 -15.15 7.51 -3.74
N LEU A 121 -14.43 7.91 -4.80
CA LEU A 121 -12.98 8.05 -4.77
C LEU A 121 -12.54 9.06 -3.71
N LEU A 122 -13.20 10.21 -3.63
CA LEU A 122 -12.93 11.21 -2.59
C LEU A 122 -13.21 10.66 -1.18
N GLY A 123 -14.32 9.93 -1.02
CA GLY A 123 -14.66 9.27 0.25
C GLY A 123 -13.60 8.26 0.68
N PHE A 124 -13.19 7.34 -0.21
CA PHE A 124 -12.11 6.39 0.06
C PHE A 124 -10.77 7.06 0.29
N GLY A 125 -10.47 8.14 -0.45
CA GLY A 125 -9.28 8.96 -0.23
C GLY A 125 -9.26 9.54 1.18
N LEU A 126 -10.34 10.18 1.63
CA LEU A 126 -10.43 10.76 2.95
C LEU A 126 -10.30 9.70 4.06
N LEU A 127 -11.03 8.58 3.93
CA LEU A 127 -10.95 7.47 4.88
C LEU A 127 -9.55 6.86 4.92
N GLY A 128 -8.92 6.67 3.76
CA GLY A 128 -7.55 6.18 3.63
C GLY A 128 -6.55 7.12 4.28
N GLY A 129 -6.72 8.44 4.10
CA GLY A 129 -5.88 9.46 4.73
C GLY A 129 -5.99 9.47 6.26
N ILE A 130 -7.20 9.40 6.79
CA ILE A 130 -7.44 9.33 8.25
C ILE A 130 -6.86 8.03 8.83
N ALA A 131 -7.16 6.89 8.20
CA ALA A 131 -6.64 5.59 8.62
C ALA A 131 -5.10 5.59 8.60
N ALA A 132 -4.49 6.08 7.53
CA ALA A 132 -3.04 6.19 7.40
C ALA A 132 -2.43 7.07 8.48
N TRP A 133 -3.05 8.21 8.83
CA TRP A 133 -2.58 9.05 9.94
C TRP A 133 -2.57 8.27 11.25
N HIS A 134 -3.68 7.64 11.63
CA HIS A 134 -3.78 6.88 12.87
C HIS A 134 -2.82 5.68 12.92
N GLU A 135 -2.69 4.95 11.82
CA GLU A 135 -1.75 3.82 11.73
C GLU A 135 -0.29 4.28 11.85
N ASN A 136 0.06 5.40 11.21
CA ASN A 136 1.41 5.96 11.27
C ASN A 136 1.73 6.47 12.68
N ASP A 137 0.79 7.13 13.35
CA ASP A 137 0.98 7.58 14.73
C ASP A 137 1.17 6.38 15.69
N LYS A 138 0.34 5.35 15.56
CA LYS A 138 0.50 4.08 16.30
C LYS A 138 1.85 3.40 16.00
N ARG A 139 2.30 3.42 14.75
CA ARG A 139 3.60 2.87 14.34
C ARG A 139 4.75 3.66 14.97
N TYR A 140 4.65 4.99 15.01
CA TYR A 140 5.65 5.86 15.61
C TYR A 140 5.86 5.56 17.08
N TYR A 141 4.79 5.55 17.89
CA TYR A 141 4.89 5.24 19.32
C TYR A 141 5.46 3.84 19.57
N ARG A 142 5.07 2.84 18.77
CA ARG A 142 5.63 1.48 18.87
C ARG A 142 7.15 1.47 18.68
N ILE A 143 7.65 2.17 17.65
CA ILE A 143 9.09 2.25 17.40
C ILE A 143 9.78 2.98 18.57
N HIS A 144 9.21 4.10 19.02
CA HIS A 144 9.74 4.88 20.14
C HIS A 144 9.94 4.04 21.41
N TYR A 145 8.90 3.35 21.88
CA TYR A 145 8.99 2.49 23.07
C TYR A 145 10.00 1.35 22.88
N SER A 146 10.04 0.73 21.70
CA SER A 146 10.99 -0.36 21.43
C SER A 146 12.46 0.08 21.48
N LEU A 147 12.74 1.35 21.15
CA LEU A 147 14.09 1.92 21.26
C LEU A 147 14.45 2.21 22.71
N GLN A 148 13.50 2.73 23.50
CA GLN A 148 13.70 3.02 24.91
C GLN A 148 13.97 1.77 25.74
N THR A 149 13.22 0.69 25.54
CA THR A 149 13.45 -0.60 26.23
C THR A 149 14.85 -1.16 25.92
N ARG A 150 15.27 -1.13 24.65
CA ARG A 150 16.61 -1.59 24.24
C ARG A 150 17.76 -0.73 24.76
N GLN A 151 17.50 0.52 25.15
CA GLN A 151 18.50 1.36 25.81
C GLN A 151 18.61 0.97 27.29
N GLY A 152 17.47 0.84 27.99
CA GLY A 152 17.46 0.40 29.39
C GLY A 152 18.13 -0.97 29.61
N ASP A 153 17.87 -1.95 28.74
CA ASP A 153 18.51 -3.28 28.85
C ASP A 153 20.03 -3.22 28.67
N ARG A 154 20.52 -2.33 27.79
CA ARG A 154 21.95 -2.14 27.56
C ARG A 154 22.62 -1.49 28.77
N ASP A 155 21.97 -0.49 29.35
CA ASP A 155 22.48 0.21 30.54
C ASP A 155 22.53 -0.74 31.75
N LEU A 156 21.60 -1.68 31.88
CA LEU A 156 21.59 -2.71 32.94
C LEU A 156 22.62 -3.82 32.71
N SER A 157 22.93 -4.17 31.47
CA SER A 157 23.94 -5.21 31.13
C SER A 157 25.40 -4.74 31.23
N GLY A 158 25.60 -3.43 31.41
CA GLY A 158 26.92 -2.81 31.58
C GLY A 158 27.42 -2.73 33.03
N TYR A 159 26.64 -3.25 33.98
CA TYR A 159 26.97 -3.41 35.40
C TYR A 159 27.08 -4.89 35.76
#